data_AF-F4ZHB1-F1
#
_entry.id   AF-F4ZHB1-F1
#
_cell.length_a   1.000
_cell.length_b   1.000
_cell.length_c   1.000
_cell.angle_alpha   90.00
_cell.angle_beta   90.00
_cell.angle_gamma   90.00
#
_symmetry.space_group_name_H-M   'P 1'
#
loop_
_entity.id
_entity.type
_entity.pdbx_description
1 polymer ?
#
loop_
_entity_poly.entity_id
_entity_poly.type
_entity_poly.pdbx_seq_one_letter_code
_entity_poly.pdbx_strand_id
1 'polypeptide(L)'
;QESCSPTQVAVLGCSQTPCDIKLGERTGINIIFTAPRDIASFKPKARAYVLGIGIDHALPDDVVNHACENLSAGECPIPNGTAVSYDFELLVSSSYPPTKNIDVDISLVDDSNNVIVCSRIRINAIR
;
A
#
# COMPACT_ATOMS: atom_id res chain seq x y z
N GLN A 1 8.70 19.51 -2.59
CA GLN A 1 7.34 19.10 -3.01
C GLN A 1 7.45 17.62 -3.34
N GLU A 2 7.14 16.76 -2.36
CA GLU A 2 7.25 15.30 -2.52
C GLU A 2 6.19 14.85 -3.52
N SER A 3 6.62 14.24 -4.63
CA SER A 3 5.74 13.81 -5.70
C SER A 3 5.15 12.45 -5.37
N CYS A 4 3.85 12.42 -5.09
CA CYS A 4 3.05 11.21 -4.88
C CYS A 4 2.71 10.55 -6.23
N SER A 5 3.73 10.06 -6.95
CA SER A 5 3.58 9.58 -8.33
C SER A 5 4.22 8.21 -8.52
N PRO A 6 3.58 7.12 -8.06
CA PRO A 6 3.99 5.78 -8.44
C PRO A 6 3.82 5.62 -9.96
N THR A 7 4.69 4.81 -10.57
CA THR A 7 4.56 4.40 -11.97
C THR A 7 3.29 3.59 -12.16
N GLN A 8 2.99 2.70 -11.21
CA GLN A 8 1.80 1.87 -11.24
C GLN A 8 1.40 1.45 -9.83
N VAL A 9 0.09 1.30 -9.60
CA VAL A 9 -0.46 0.61 -8.43
C VAL A 9 -1.53 -0.35 -8.91
N ALA A 10 -1.46 -1.61 -8.47
CA ALA A 10 -2.42 -2.65 -8.81
C ALA A 10 -2.87 -3.38 -7.54
N VAL A 11 -4.18 -3.65 -7.45
CA VAL A 11 -4.73 -4.56 -6.45
C VAL A 11 -4.86 -5.94 -7.10
N LEU A 12 -4.29 -6.98 -6.48
CA LEU A 12 -4.30 -8.33 -7.05
C LEU A 12 -5.73 -8.82 -7.22
N GLY A 13 -6.05 -9.35 -8.40
CA GLY A 13 -7.40 -9.82 -8.74
C GLY A 13 -8.41 -8.72 -9.10
N CYS A 14 -8.01 -7.44 -9.12
CA CYS A 14 -8.88 -6.33 -9.48
C CYS A 14 -8.64 -5.88 -10.92
N SER A 15 -9.62 -6.08 -11.80
CA SER A 15 -9.58 -5.61 -13.20
C SER A 15 -10.29 -4.28 -13.43
N GLN A 16 -11.08 -3.81 -12.46
CA GLN A 16 -11.87 -2.58 -12.54
C GLN A 16 -12.01 -1.93 -11.16
N THR A 17 -12.04 -0.59 -11.12
CA THR A 17 -12.25 0.15 -9.87
C THR A 17 -13.73 0.56 -9.71
N PRO A 18 -14.29 0.58 -8.48
CA PRO A 18 -13.68 0.16 -7.22
C PRO A 18 -13.37 -1.34 -7.16
N CYS A 19 -12.26 -1.70 -6.52
CA CYS A 19 -11.88 -3.10 -6.33
C CYS A 19 -12.75 -3.77 -5.26
N ASP A 20 -13.32 -4.92 -5.56
CA ASP A 20 -14.06 -5.71 -4.58
C ASP A 20 -13.08 -6.50 -3.70
N ILE A 21 -13.05 -6.16 -2.42
CA ILE A 21 -12.19 -6.77 -1.39
C ILE A 21 -13.07 -7.63 -0.49
N LYS A 22 -12.79 -8.93 -0.48
CA LYS A 22 -13.53 -9.88 0.35
C LYS A 22 -13.03 -9.86 1.79
N LEU A 23 -13.96 -9.61 2.70
CA LEU A 23 -13.71 -9.58 4.13
C LEU A 23 -13.42 -11.00 4.64
N GLY A 24 -12.34 -11.16 5.40
CA GLY A 24 -11.84 -12.46 5.87
C GLY A 24 -10.88 -13.16 4.90
N GLU A 25 -10.60 -12.57 3.74
CA GLU A 25 -9.64 -13.09 2.76
C GLU A 25 -8.38 -12.22 2.66
N ARG A 26 -7.33 -12.79 2.04
CA ARG A 26 -6.10 -12.05 1.74
C ARG A 26 -6.30 -11.23 0.47
N THR A 27 -5.86 -9.97 0.50
CA THR A 27 -5.74 -9.13 -0.69
C THR A 27 -4.29 -8.69 -0.84
N GLY A 28 -3.79 -8.65 -2.08
CA GLY A 28 -2.46 -8.16 -2.39
C GLY A 28 -2.50 -6.81 -3.09
N ILE A 29 -1.45 -6.01 -2.91
CA ILE A 29 -1.22 -4.76 -3.60
C ILE A 29 0.22 -4.76 -4.13
N ASN A 30 0.38 -4.38 -5.39
CA ASN A 30 1.66 -4.14 -6.05
C ASN A 30 1.83 -2.64 -6.29
N ILE A 31 2.98 -2.08 -5.91
CA ILE A 31 3.35 -0.68 -6.13
C ILE A 31 4.67 -0.66 -6.89
N ILE A 32 4.66 -0.07 -8.09
CA ILE A 32 5.85 0.18 -8.89
C ILE A 32 6.15 1.67 -8.84
N PHE A 33 7.39 2.02 -8.51
CA PHE A 33 7.84 3.41 -8.43
C PHE A 33 9.33 3.52 -8.74
N THR A 34 9.78 4.75 -9.02
CA THR A 34 11.20 5.06 -9.10
C THR A 34 11.62 5.70 -7.77
N ALA A 35 12.66 5.16 -7.13
CA ALA A 35 13.20 5.68 -5.88
C ALA A 35 13.57 7.17 -6.06
N PRO A 36 12.96 8.12 -5.31
CA PRO A 36 13.19 9.55 -5.49
C PRO A 36 14.46 10.05 -4.79
N ARG A 37 15.09 9.18 -3.99
CA ARG A 37 16.30 9.39 -3.19
C ARG A 37 16.85 8.02 -2.80
N ASP A 38 18.01 7.98 -2.17
CA ASP A 38 18.51 6.76 -1.54
C ASP A 38 17.60 6.37 -0.36
N ILE A 39 17.21 5.11 -0.30
CA ILE A 39 16.29 4.56 0.72
C ILE A 39 17.00 3.41 1.42
N ALA A 40 17.38 3.60 2.69
CA ALA A 40 18.00 2.54 3.48
C ALA A 40 17.00 1.41 3.81
N SER A 41 15.81 1.81 4.22
CA SER A 41 14.67 0.96 4.57
C SER A 41 13.38 1.78 4.43
N PHE A 42 12.26 1.08 4.38
CA PHE A 42 10.94 1.72 4.35
C PHE A 42 9.91 0.84 5.03
N LYS A 43 8.73 1.40 5.27
CA LYS A 43 7.55 0.67 5.72
C LYS A 43 6.27 1.22 5.08
N PRO A 44 5.27 0.38 4.83
CA PRO A 44 3.97 0.84 4.37
C PRO A 44 3.14 1.45 5.51
N LYS A 45 2.22 2.34 5.15
CA LYS A 45 1.11 2.83 5.96
C LYS A 45 -0.16 2.83 5.13
N ALA A 46 -1.30 2.57 5.77
CA ALA A 46 -2.60 2.59 5.13
C ALA A 46 -3.61 3.42 5.96
N ARG A 47 -4.43 4.22 5.28
CA ARG A 47 -5.51 4.99 5.88
C ARG A 47 -6.76 4.88 5.02
N ALA A 48 -7.86 4.39 5.58
CA ALA A 48 -9.13 4.28 4.85
C ALA A 48 -10.09 5.41 5.24
N TYR A 49 -10.93 5.84 4.30
CA TYR A 49 -11.93 6.88 4.51
C TYR A 49 -13.32 6.27 4.38
N VAL A 50 -14.00 6.11 5.51
CA VAL A 50 -15.37 5.58 5.58
C VAL A 50 -16.28 6.68 6.09
N LEU A 51 -17.32 7.01 5.31
CA LEU A 51 -18.27 8.10 5.63
C LEU A 51 -17.57 9.45 5.91
N GLY A 52 -16.45 9.71 5.22
CA GLY A 52 -15.64 10.92 5.41
C GLY A 52 -14.70 10.90 6.62
N ILE A 53 -14.70 9.83 7.42
CA ILE A 53 -13.79 9.66 8.57
C ILE A 53 -12.57 8.86 8.11
N GLY A 54 -11.38 9.47 8.22
CA GLY A 54 -10.11 8.82 7.91
C GLY A 54 -9.56 8.03 9.09
N ILE A 55 -9.50 6.70 8.96
CA ILE A 55 -9.06 5.74 9.97
C ILE A 55 -7.71 5.15 9.55
N ASP A 56 -6.69 5.28 10.40
CA ASP A 56 -5.40 4.64 10.19
C ASP A 56 -5.52 3.15 10.47
N HIS A 57 -5.02 2.32 9.54
CA HIS A 57 -5.02 0.87 9.67
C HIS A 57 -3.65 0.37 10.11
N ALA A 58 -3.62 -0.34 11.23
CA ALA A 58 -2.46 -1.09 11.64
C ALA A 58 -2.21 -2.22 10.63
N LEU A 59 -1.00 -2.25 10.07
CA LEU A 59 -0.55 -3.33 9.19
C LEU A 59 0.17 -4.39 10.04
N PRO A 60 0.13 -5.67 9.63
CA PRO A 60 0.85 -6.74 10.30
C PRO A 60 2.34 -6.43 10.48
N ASP A 61 2.91 -6.87 11.60
CA ASP A 61 4.33 -6.62 11.92
C ASP A 61 5.27 -7.15 10.84
N ASP A 62 4.92 -8.26 10.18
CA ASP A 62 5.71 -8.83 9.10
C ASP A 62 5.75 -7.89 7.88
N VAL A 63 4.63 -7.24 7.57
CA VAL A 63 4.54 -6.26 6.48
C VAL A 63 5.28 -4.96 6.83
N VAL A 64 5.22 -4.53 8.10
CA VAL A 64 5.83 -3.27 8.56
C VAL A 64 7.35 -3.40 8.72
N ASN A 65 7.84 -4.49 9.31
CA ASN A 65 9.24 -4.65 9.69
C ASN A 65 10.07 -5.36 8.61
N HIS A 66 9.45 -6.12 7.71
CA HIS A 66 10.12 -6.84 6.63
C HIS A 66 9.75 -6.32 5.23
N ALA A 67 9.41 -5.02 5.10
CA ALA A 67 8.99 -4.46 3.81
C ALA A 67 10.05 -4.62 2.71
N CYS A 68 11.34 -4.49 3.03
CA CYS A 68 12.43 -4.73 2.09
C CYS A 68 12.49 -6.18 1.57
N GLU A 69 12.01 -7.15 2.34
CA GLU A 69 11.99 -8.57 1.95
C GLU A 69 10.85 -8.88 0.96
N ASN A 70 9.84 -8.01 0.87
CA ASN A 70 8.73 -8.15 -0.07
C ASN A 70 8.92 -7.33 -1.37
N LEU A 71 10.15 -6.93 -1.68
CA LEU A 71 10.49 -6.37 -2.98
C LEU A 71 10.57 -7.49 -4.03
N SER A 72 9.74 -7.41 -5.06
CA SER A 72 9.86 -8.27 -6.24
C SER A 72 10.86 -7.72 -7.27
N ALA A 73 11.19 -6.43 -7.18
CA ALA A 73 12.30 -5.82 -7.91
C ALA A 73 12.94 -4.70 -7.06
N GLY A 74 14.28 -4.71 -7.00
CA GLY A 74 15.07 -3.87 -6.12
C GLY A 74 15.45 -4.59 -4.82
N GLU A 75 16.39 -4.02 -4.06
CA GLU A 75 16.81 -4.51 -2.75
C GLU A 75 17.22 -3.32 -1.87
N CYS A 76 17.05 -3.44 -0.56
CA CYS A 76 17.51 -2.42 0.37
C CYS A 76 19.01 -2.59 0.67
N PRO A 77 19.82 -1.51 0.73
CA PRO A 77 19.45 -0.13 0.47
C PRO A 77 19.19 0.14 -1.03
N ILE A 78 18.13 0.88 -1.34
CA ILE A 78 17.70 1.19 -2.70
C ILE A 78 18.35 2.51 -3.16
N PRO A 79 19.17 2.52 -4.22
CA PRO A 79 19.74 3.76 -4.75
C PRO A 79 18.70 4.66 -5.42
N ASN A 80 18.90 5.98 -5.36
CA ASN A 80 18.11 6.97 -6.09
C ASN A 80 18.02 6.63 -7.61
N GLY A 81 16.84 6.81 -8.19
CA GLY A 81 16.56 6.54 -9.60
C GLY A 81 16.31 5.07 -9.93
N THR A 82 16.39 4.16 -8.94
CA THR A 82 16.13 2.73 -9.14
C THR A 82 14.63 2.48 -9.34
N ALA A 83 14.27 1.66 -10.34
CA ALA A 83 12.90 1.16 -10.49
C ALA A 83 12.66 0.03 -9.49
N VAL A 84 11.61 0.16 -8.68
CA VAL A 84 11.28 -0.72 -7.56
C VAL A 84 9.88 -1.29 -7.78
N SER A 85 9.71 -2.57 -7.44
CA SER A 85 8.40 -3.21 -7.35
C SER A 85 8.24 -3.78 -5.94
N TYR A 86 7.27 -3.27 -5.21
CA TYR A 86 6.94 -3.69 -3.85
C TYR A 86 5.58 -4.38 -3.84
N ASP A 87 5.55 -5.61 -3.34
CA ASP A 87 4.34 -6.39 -3.17
C ASP A 87 4.05 -6.54 -1.69
N PHE A 88 2.79 -6.43 -1.29
CA PHE A 88 2.40 -6.86 0.04
C PHE A 88 0.98 -7.39 0.05
N GLU A 89 0.74 -8.33 0.95
CA GLU A 89 -0.57 -8.94 1.15
C GLU A 89 -1.05 -8.71 2.57
N LEU A 90 -2.36 -8.54 2.71
CA LEU A 90 -3.03 -8.31 3.97
C LEU A 90 -4.24 -9.20 4.11
N LEU A 91 -4.41 -9.82 5.28
CA LEU A 91 -5.69 -10.40 5.67
C LEU A 91 -6.63 -9.27 6.08
N VAL A 92 -7.71 -9.06 5.33
CA VAL A 92 -8.69 -8.02 5.65
C VAL A 92 -9.66 -8.58 6.68
N SER A 93 -9.78 -7.93 7.84
CA SER A 93 -10.60 -8.45 8.94
C SER A 93 -12.07 -8.65 8.55
N SER A 94 -12.61 -9.84 8.86
CA SER A 94 -14.04 -10.14 8.67
C SER A 94 -14.97 -9.36 9.60
N SER A 95 -14.42 -8.67 10.60
CA SER A 95 -15.16 -7.80 11.53
C SER A 95 -15.57 -6.47 10.90
N TYR A 96 -14.95 -6.05 9.80
CA TYR A 96 -15.32 -4.80 9.14
C TYR A 96 -16.71 -4.89 8.48
N PRO A 97 -17.48 -3.80 8.47
CA PRO A 97 -18.79 -3.79 7.82
C PRO A 97 -18.64 -3.74 6.29
N PRO A 98 -19.51 -4.43 5.52
CA PRO A 98 -19.58 -4.26 4.08
C PRO A 98 -19.88 -2.80 3.73
N THR A 99 -19.03 -2.19 2.92
CA THR A 99 -19.06 -0.75 2.64
C THR A 99 -18.57 -0.51 1.21
N LYS A 100 -19.27 0.35 0.46
CA LYS A 100 -18.92 0.68 -0.93
C LYS A 100 -18.12 1.98 -1.01
N ASN A 101 -17.33 2.14 -2.07
CA ASN A 101 -16.62 3.37 -2.42
C ASN A 101 -15.73 3.92 -1.29
N ILE A 102 -14.98 3.03 -0.63
CA ILE A 102 -13.99 3.42 0.37
C ILE A 102 -12.74 3.88 -0.37
N ASP A 103 -12.29 5.11 -0.11
CA ASP A 103 -10.96 5.54 -0.54
C ASP A 103 -9.92 5.04 0.48
N VAL A 104 -8.81 4.48 0.00
CA VAL A 104 -7.70 4.02 0.83
C VAL A 104 -6.42 4.67 0.33
N ASP A 105 -5.81 5.46 1.21
CA ASP A 105 -4.48 6.01 1.01
C ASP A 105 -3.45 4.99 1.47
N ILE A 106 -2.49 4.69 0.59
CA ILE A 106 -1.33 3.84 0.89
C ILE A 106 -0.09 4.69 0.66
N SER A 107 0.84 4.65 1.60
CA SER A 107 2.12 5.35 1.48
C SER A 107 3.26 4.45 1.93
N LEU A 108 4.38 4.49 1.21
CA LEU A 108 5.65 3.97 1.69
C LEU A 108 6.43 5.13 2.30
N VAL A 109 6.94 4.94 3.52
CA VAL A 109 7.70 5.95 4.25
C VAL A 109 9.05 5.41 4.69
N ASP A 110 10.06 6.26 4.76
CA ASP A 110 11.36 5.90 5.35
C ASP A 110 11.31 5.87 6.89
N ASP A 111 12.45 5.56 7.51
CA ASP A 111 12.60 5.49 8.97
C ASP A 111 12.29 6.82 9.68
N SER A 112 12.48 7.94 8.98
CA SER A 112 12.16 9.29 9.46
C SER A 112 10.70 9.68 9.21
N ASN A 113 9.87 8.74 8.72
CA ASN A 113 8.49 8.93 8.29
C ASN A 113 8.30 9.90 7.11
N ASN A 114 9.35 10.21 6.34
CA ASN A 114 9.18 11.00 5.12
C ASN A 114 8.58 10.12 4.02
N VAL A 115 7.69 10.69 3.21
CA VAL A 115 7.01 9.93 2.16
C VAL A 115 7.99 9.63 1.04
N ILE A 116 8.01 8.37 0.61
CA ILE A 116 8.77 7.91 -0.56
C ILE A 116 7.86 7.93 -1.78
N VAL A 117 6.69 7.29 -1.65
CA VAL A 117 5.64 7.23 -2.66
C VAL A 117 4.31 7.02 -1.98
N CYS A 118 3.22 7.46 -2.60
CA CYS A 118 1.87 7.19 -2.12
C CYS A 118 0.88 7.00 -3.27
N SER A 119 -0.28 6.44 -2.96
CA SER A 119 -1.38 6.26 -3.89
C SER A 119 -2.71 6.25 -3.15
N ARG A 120 -3.78 6.58 -3.87
CA ARG A 120 -5.15 6.40 -3.42
C ARG A 120 -5.83 5.36 -4.31
N ILE A 121 -6.29 4.28 -3.71
CA ILE A 121 -7.13 3.27 -4.37
C ILE A 121 -8.58 3.39 -3.87
N ARG A 122 -9.53 2.91 -4.69
CA ARG A 122 -10.94 2.85 -4.30
C ARG A 122 -11.39 1.40 -4.22
N ILE A 123 -12.02 1.02 -3.12
CA ILE A 123 -12.46 -0.35 -2.86
C ILE A 123 -13.94 -0.42 -2.45
N ASN A 124 -14.53 -1.61 -2.63
CA ASN A 124 -15.71 -2.05 -1.91
C ASN A 124 -15.31 -3.18 -0.97
N ALA A 125 -15.68 -3.08 0.30
CA ALA A 125 -15.61 -4.20 1.23
C ALA A 125 -16.87 -5.07 1.06
N ILE A 126 -16.70 -6.32 0.65
CA ILE A 126 -17.78 -7.28 0.39
C ILE A 126 -17.62 -8.55 1.24
N ARG A 127 -18.73 -9.30 1.38
CA ARG A 127 -18.72 -10.63 2.02
C ARG A 127 -18.38 -11.71 0.99
#